data_AF-K2F1N5-F1
#
_entry.id   AF-K2F1N5-F1
#
_cell.length_a   1.000
_cell.length_b   1.000
_cell.length_c   1.000
_cell.angle_alpha   90.00
_cell.angle_beta   90.00
_cell.angle_gamma   90.00
#
_symmetry.space_group_name_H-M   'P 1'
#
loop_
_entity.id
_entity.type
_entity.pdbx_description
1 polymer ?
#
loop_
_entity_poly.entity_id
_entity_poly.type
_entity_poly.pdbx_seq_one_letter_code
_entity_poly.pdbx_strand_id
1 'polypeptide(L)'
;MNTPQFKDGNLAVQNEKQGPLYTLRKTNIRSVVGLHFSQLLLCLGFTLILLNNLNVLAPGAYFGVYSWVTATVFSIGMIINFISIPHLYFSSFVNFEKNDDFWDKETFWILPLFFFGTFFLYGSQISMALFLLSTSIFVIAAIHLRFIWISWKFMKKDIGVTLSPHYQYFMTLKYLTVYYMMLTAVLILMNPLQRVFIWIRVNI
;
A
#
# COMPACT_ATOMS: atom_id res chain seq x y z
N MET A 1 63.82 15.13 -23.97
CA MET A 1 62.97 15.29 -22.78
C MET A 1 62.23 16.61 -22.94
N ASN A 2 60.93 16.55 -23.27
CA ASN A 2 60.05 17.72 -23.36
C ASN A 2 58.92 17.53 -22.36
N THR A 3 58.86 18.42 -21.37
CA THR A 3 57.76 18.58 -20.42
C THR A 3 56.50 19.05 -21.15
N PRO A 4 55.32 18.46 -20.93
CA PRO A 4 54.08 19.08 -21.38
C PRO A 4 53.61 20.14 -20.37
N GLN A 5 53.38 21.34 -20.88
CA GLN A 5 52.75 22.46 -20.20
C GLN A 5 51.28 22.14 -19.88
N PHE A 6 50.87 22.37 -18.64
CA PHE A 6 49.45 22.42 -18.28
C PHE A 6 48.85 23.70 -18.86
N LYS A 7 47.84 23.55 -19.72
CA LYS A 7 47.01 24.65 -20.20
C LYS A 7 46.01 25.03 -19.11
N ASP A 8 46.15 26.24 -18.58
CA ASP A 8 45.08 26.95 -17.87
C ASP A 8 43.92 27.16 -18.84
N GLY A 9 42.81 26.45 -18.61
CA GLY A 9 41.62 26.56 -19.45
C GLY A 9 40.51 25.61 -19.02
N ASN A 10 39.52 26.16 -18.29
CA ASN A 10 38.20 25.59 -18.07
C ASN A 10 38.09 24.26 -17.29
N LEU A 11 38.61 24.25 -16.06
CA LEU A 11 38.04 23.41 -14.99
C LEU A 11 37.00 24.19 -14.19
N ALA A 12 36.07 24.85 -14.89
CA ALA A 12 34.75 25.10 -14.32
C ALA A 12 33.95 23.80 -14.48
N VAL A 13 34.37 22.74 -13.77
CA VAL A 13 33.44 21.69 -13.40
C VAL A 13 32.42 22.42 -12.54
N GLN A 14 31.28 22.75 -13.13
CA GLN A 14 30.07 23.07 -12.39
C GLN A 14 29.90 21.93 -11.39
N ASN A 15 30.36 22.15 -10.16
CA ASN A 15 29.77 21.53 -9.00
C ASN A 15 28.33 22.04 -8.98
N GLU A 16 27.48 21.46 -9.84
CA GLU A 16 26.07 21.30 -9.51
C GLU A 16 26.10 20.71 -8.11
N LYS A 17 25.81 21.56 -7.13
CA LYS A 17 25.45 21.11 -5.79
C LYS A 17 24.45 20.00 -6.03
N GLN A 18 24.86 18.75 -5.80
CA GLN A 18 23.97 17.63 -5.63
C GLN A 18 23.16 17.95 -4.37
N GLY A 19 22.15 18.80 -4.55
CA GLY A 19 21.10 18.98 -3.58
C GLY A 19 20.50 17.59 -3.34
N PRO A 20 20.13 17.25 -2.11
CA PRO A 20 19.55 15.94 -1.84
C PRO A 20 18.38 15.70 -2.79
N LEU A 21 18.30 14.52 -3.42
CA LEU A 21 17.23 14.12 -4.35
C LEU A 21 15.80 14.35 -3.81
N TYR A 22 15.64 14.50 -2.49
CA TYR A 22 14.36 14.79 -1.83
C TYR A 22 13.95 16.28 -1.84
N THR A 23 14.82 17.22 -2.21
CA THR A 23 14.62 18.64 -1.83
C THR A 23 13.67 19.46 -2.70
N LEU A 24 13.25 19.07 -3.91
CA LEU A 24 12.43 19.99 -4.75
C LEU A 24 11.41 19.31 -5.70
N ARG A 25 10.79 18.19 -5.32
CA ARG A 25 9.52 17.75 -5.96
C ARG A 25 8.35 18.12 -5.06
N LYS A 26 7.45 18.98 -5.55
CA LYS A 26 6.20 19.33 -4.88
C LYS A 26 5.31 18.08 -4.83
N THR A 27 5.39 17.33 -3.75
CA THR A 27 4.45 16.23 -3.52
C THR A 27 3.04 16.78 -3.32
N ASN A 28 2.07 16.15 -3.97
CA ASN A 28 0.68 16.57 -3.85
C ASN A 28 0.16 16.36 -2.42
N ILE A 29 -0.25 17.44 -1.74
CA ILE A 29 -0.72 17.38 -0.35
C ILE A 29 -1.92 16.43 -0.19
N ARG A 30 -2.77 16.31 -1.21
CA ARG A 30 -3.92 15.39 -1.20
C ARG A 30 -3.47 13.93 -1.13
N SER A 31 -2.38 13.59 -1.81
CA SER A 31 -1.79 12.24 -1.82
C SER A 31 -1.21 11.91 -0.45
N VAL A 32 -0.48 12.86 0.14
CA VAL A 32 0.08 12.73 1.51
C VAL A 32 -1.02 12.52 2.54
N VAL A 33 -2.07 13.35 2.51
CA VAL A 33 -3.21 13.24 3.42
C VAL A 33 -3.95 11.91 3.23
N GLY A 34 -4.19 11.50 1.98
CA GLY A 34 -4.85 10.24 1.67
C GLY A 34 -4.07 9.02 2.19
N LEU A 35 -2.74 9.03 2.04
CA LEU A 35 -1.88 7.98 2.55
C LEU A 35 -1.92 7.91 4.09
N HIS A 36 -1.74 9.05 4.77
CA HIS A 36 -1.76 9.08 6.23
C HIS A 36 -3.13 8.73 6.81
N PHE A 37 -4.22 9.15 6.17
CA PHE A 37 -5.57 8.75 6.55
C PHE A 37 -5.72 7.22 6.49
N SER A 38 -5.23 6.60 5.42
CA SER A 38 -5.27 5.14 5.23
C SER A 38 -4.45 4.41 6.31
N GLN A 39 -3.25 4.92 6.61
CA GLN A 39 -2.39 4.39 7.67
C GLN A 39 -3.02 4.53 9.06
N LEU A 40 -3.66 5.66 9.35
CA LEU A 40 -4.33 5.90 10.62
C LEU A 40 -5.50 4.94 10.82
N LEU A 41 -6.32 4.71 9.79
CA LEU A 41 -7.39 3.70 9.83
C LEU A 41 -6.85 2.31 10.14
N LEU A 42 -5.75 1.93 9.50
CA LEU A 42 -5.09 0.64 9.74
C LEU A 42 -4.62 0.52 11.20
N CYS A 43 -3.88 1.51 11.70
CA CYS A 43 -3.38 1.53 13.07
C CYS A 43 -4.52 1.49 14.09
N LEU A 44 -5.59 2.24 13.84
CA LEU A 44 -6.76 2.29 14.71
C LEU A 44 -7.47 0.93 14.74
N GLY A 45 -7.70 0.31 13.58
CA GLY A 45 -8.29 -1.02 13.50
C GLY A 45 -7.47 -2.08 14.24
N PHE A 46 -6.15 -2.09 14.05
CA PHE A 46 -5.26 -3.03 14.74
C PHE A 46 -5.27 -2.81 16.26
N THR A 47 -5.20 -1.56 16.71
CA THR A 47 -5.22 -1.20 18.13
C THR A 47 -6.52 -1.63 18.80
N LEU A 48 -7.67 -1.42 18.14
CA LEU A 48 -8.96 -1.87 18.64
C LEU A 48 -9.01 -3.40 18.82
N ILE A 49 -8.51 -4.17 17.84
CA ILE A 49 -8.46 -5.63 17.94
C ILE A 49 -7.56 -6.07 19.11
N LEU A 50 -6.39 -5.46 19.24
CA LEU A 50 -5.44 -5.80 20.31
C LEU A 50 -6.03 -5.51 21.69
N LEU A 51 -6.52 -4.29 21.91
CA LEU A 51 -7.10 -3.88 23.20
C LEU A 51 -8.34 -4.72 23.55
N ASN A 52 -9.13 -5.13 22.55
CA ASN A 52 -10.28 -5.99 22.78
C ASN A 52 -9.85 -7.42 23.18
N ASN A 53 -8.87 -8.00 22.50
CA ASN A 53 -8.36 -9.33 22.87
C ASN A 53 -7.63 -9.32 24.24
N LEU A 54 -7.13 -8.17 24.68
CA LEU A 54 -6.57 -7.96 26.03
C LEU A 54 -7.64 -7.65 27.10
N ASN A 55 -8.94 -7.77 26.77
CA ASN A 55 -10.07 -7.47 27.65
C ASN A 55 -10.11 -6.02 28.19
N VAL A 56 -9.49 -5.05 27.50
CA VAL A 56 -9.47 -3.64 27.93
C VAL A 56 -10.75 -2.90 27.53
N LEU A 57 -11.30 -3.18 26.34
CA LEU A 57 -12.43 -2.43 25.78
C LEU A 57 -13.80 -3.05 26.10
N ALA A 58 -13.97 -4.33 25.80
CA ALA A 58 -15.20 -5.07 26.07
C ALA A 58 -14.85 -6.38 26.76
N PRO A 59 -14.75 -6.38 28.11
CA PRO A 59 -14.35 -7.56 28.88
C PRO A 59 -15.22 -8.77 28.55
N GLY A 60 -14.60 -9.90 28.23
CA GLY A 60 -15.31 -11.13 27.85
C GLY A 60 -15.77 -11.20 26.39
N ALA A 61 -15.67 -10.12 25.62
CA ALA A 61 -15.83 -10.13 24.18
C ALA A 61 -14.47 -10.21 23.49
N TYR A 62 -14.42 -10.82 22.30
CA TYR A 62 -13.21 -10.90 21.50
C TYR A 62 -13.49 -10.61 20.02
N PHE A 63 -12.46 -10.26 19.26
CA PHE A 63 -12.63 -9.98 17.83
C PHE A 63 -13.12 -11.24 17.08
N GLY A 64 -14.25 -11.10 16.40
CA GLY A 64 -14.99 -12.22 15.79
C GLY A 64 -16.30 -12.56 16.52
N VAL A 65 -16.48 -12.12 17.77
CA VAL A 65 -17.79 -12.11 18.44
C VAL A 65 -18.48 -10.78 18.15
N TYR A 66 -19.79 -10.82 17.91
CA TYR A 66 -20.56 -9.61 17.67
C TYR A 66 -20.47 -8.67 18.88
N SER A 67 -19.86 -7.51 18.65
CA SER A 67 -19.66 -6.44 19.62
C SER A 67 -19.51 -5.12 18.87
N TRP A 68 -19.62 -3.99 19.59
CA TRP A 68 -19.39 -2.68 18.99
C TRP A 68 -17.97 -2.57 18.41
N VAL A 69 -16.96 -3.18 19.06
CA VAL A 69 -15.57 -3.19 18.56
C VAL A 69 -15.48 -3.94 17.23
N THR A 70 -16.08 -5.13 17.15
CA THR A 70 -16.09 -5.93 15.92
C THR A 70 -16.79 -5.19 14.78
N ALA A 71 -17.91 -4.52 15.07
CA ALA A 71 -18.61 -3.69 14.08
C ALA A 71 -17.76 -2.50 13.61
N THR A 72 -17.09 -1.80 14.52
CA THR A 72 -16.19 -0.68 14.17
C THR A 72 -15.01 -1.15 13.31
N VAL A 73 -14.33 -2.22 13.71
CA VAL A 73 -13.21 -2.79 12.94
C VAL A 73 -13.68 -3.25 11.56
N PHE A 74 -14.85 -3.87 11.47
CA PHE A 74 -15.46 -4.22 10.19
C PHE A 74 -15.69 -3.00 9.29
N SER A 75 -16.26 -1.91 9.83
CA SER A 75 -16.45 -0.66 9.09
C SER A 75 -15.12 -0.05 8.62
N ILE A 76 -14.06 -0.12 9.43
CA ILE A 76 -12.72 0.31 9.01
C ILE A 76 -12.24 -0.57 7.85
N GLY A 77 -12.40 -1.90 7.93
CA GLY A 77 -12.09 -2.82 6.83
C GLY A 77 -12.82 -2.47 5.53
N MET A 78 -14.10 -2.08 5.62
CA MET A 78 -14.89 -1.61 4.47
C MET A 78 -14.29 -0.33 3.88
N ILE A 79 -13.97 0.67 4.70
CA ILE A 79 -13.39 1.94 4.24
C ILE A 79 -12.01 1.72 3.62
N ILE A 80 -11.19 0.85 4.20
CA ILE A 80 -9.87 0.53 3.66
C ILE A 80 -10.01 -0.09 2.26
N ASN A 81 -10.82 -1.14 2.12
CA ASN A 81 -10.89 -1.89 0.87
C ASN A 81 -11.63 -1.16 -0.26
N PHE A 82 -12.71 -0.44 0.04
CA PHE A 82 -13.54 0.21 -0.99
C PHE A 82 -13.20 1.67 -1.25
N ILE A 83 -12.49 2.34 -0.34
CA ILE A 83 -12.19 3.78 -0.47
C ILE A 83 -10.69 4.01 -0.49
N SER A 84 -9.97 3.56 0.54
CA SER A 84 -8.56 3.88 0.73
C SER A 84 -7.66 3.26 -0.34
N ILE A 85 -7.80 1.95 -0.59
CA ILE A 85 -7.01 1.25 -1.62
C ILE A 85 -7.30 1.81 -3.02
N PRO A 86 -8.57 1.94 -3.47
CA PRO A 86 -8.87 2.61 -4.73
C PRO A 86 -8.27 4.02 -4.82
N HIS A 87 -8.43 4.83 -3.77
CA HIS A 87 -7.84 6.18 -3.74
C HIS A 87 -6.33 6.15 -3.94
N LEU A 88 -5.60 5.25 -3.26
CA LEU A 88 -4.15 5.12 -3.41
C LEU A 88 -3.75 4.69 -4.81
N TYR A 89 -4.49 3.80 -5.47
CA TYR A 89 -4.23 3.45 -6.87
C TYR A 89 -4.35 4.67 -7.79
N PHE A 90 -5.43 5.45 -7.66
CA PHE A 90 -5.62 6.66 -8.47
C PHE A 90 -4.57 7.73 -8.15
N SER A 91 -4.29 7.95 -6.87
CA SER A 91 -3.32 8.94 -6.40
C SER A 91 -1.90 8.60 -6.85
N SER A 92 -1.51 7.32 -6.70
CA SER A 92 -0.22 6.79 -7.15
C SER A 92 -0.03 7.03 -8.64
N PHE A 93 -1.05 6.71 -9.45
CA PHE A 93 -0.97 6.94 -10.89
C PHE A 93 -0.86 8.42 -11.26
N VAL A 94 -1.61 9.31 -10.60
CA VAL A 94 -1.50 10.76 -10.83
C VAL A 94 -0.12 11.30 -10.46
N ASN A 95 0.47 10.79 -9.37
CA ASN A 95 1.82 11.17 -8.96
C ASN A 95 2.86 10.64 -9.95
N PHE A 96 2.69 9.40 -10.43
CA PHE A 96 3.52 8.84 -11.49
C PHE A 96 3.47 9.67 -12.78
N GLU A 97 2.29 10.06 -13.26
CA GLU A 97 2.15 10.92 -14.45
C GLU A 97 2.83 12.29 -14.29
N LYS A 98 2.88 12.80 -13.05
CA LYS A 98 3.55 14.07 -12.71
C LYS A 98 5.04 13.93 -12.45
N ASN A 99 5.62 12.73 -12.62
CA ASN A 99 6.97 12.40 -12.22
C ASN A 99 7.20 12.75 -10.73
N ASP A 100 6.30 12.36 -9.84
CA ASP A 100 6.44 12.50 -8.38
C ASP A 100 6.62 11.12 -7.74
N ASP A 101 7.82 10.84 -7.22
CA ASP A 101 8.22 9.53 -6.70
C ASP A 101 7.41 9.07 -5.48
N PHE A 102 6.53 9.93 -4.95
CA PHE A 102 5.56 9.56 -3.92
C PHE A 102 4.63 8.41 -4.35
N TRP A 103 4.46 8.18 -5.66
CA TRP A 103 3.70 7.04 -6.19
C TRP A 103 4.19 5.70 -5.64
N ASP A 104 5.50 5.56 -5.38
CA ASP A 104 6.10 4.31 -4.89
C ASP A 104 5.65 4.02 -3.46
N LYS A 105 5.67 5.05 -2.60
CA LYS A 105 5.16 4.95 -1.22
C LYS A 105 3.69 4.58 -1.18
N GLU A 106 2.87 5.21 -2.03
CA GLU A 106 1.44 4.89 -2.10
C GLU A 106 1.22 3.46 -2.57
N THR A 107 1.93 3.03 -3.60
CA THR A 107 1.83 1.66 -4.15
C THR A 107 2.30 0.62 -3.14
N PHE A 108 3.37 0.89 -2.39
CA PHE A 108 3.83 0.02 -1.32
C PHE A 108 2.76 -0.19 -0.25
N TRP A 109 2.11 0.90 0.20
CA TRP A 109 1.11 0.83 1.28
C TRP A 109 -0.20 0.16 0.88
N ILE A 110 -0.49 0.03 -0.41
CA ILE A 110 -1.64 -0.74 -0.88
C ILE A 110 -1.59 -2.20 -0.39
N LEU A 111 -0.41 -2.82 -0.32
CA LEU A 111 -0.27 -4.21 0.10
C LEU A 111 -0.65 -4.46 1.57
N PRO A 112 -0.05 -3.79 2.57
CA PRO A 112 -0.46 -3.96 3.97
C PRO A 112 -1.93 -3.55 4.19
N LEU A 113 -2.41 -2.51 3.52
CA LEU A 113 -3.82 -2.12 3.59
C LEU A 113 -4.74 -3.22 3.06
N PHE A 114 -4.39 -3.87 1.95
CA PHE A 114 -5.14 -5.01 1.42
C PHE A 114 -5.16 -6.16 2.42
N PHE A 115 -4.01 -6.54 2.98
CA PHE A 115 -3.93 -7.65 3.93
C PHE A 115 -4.75 -7.44 5.19
N PHE A 116 -4.54 -6.32 5.86
CA PHE A 116 -5.23 -6.05 7.11
C PHE A 116 -6.68 -5.62 6.89
N GLY A 117 -6.97 -4.87 5.81
CA GLY A 117 -8.33 -4.52 5.42
C GLY A 117 -9.18 -5.75 5.13
N THR A 118 -8.65 -6.71 4.36
CA THR A 118 -9.34 -8.00 4.12
C THR A 118 -9.51 -8.78 5.42
N PHE A 119 -8.50 -8.82 6.29
CA PHE A 119 -8.61 -9.41 7.63
C PHE A 119 -9.70 -8.78 8.50
N PHE A 120 -9.81 -7.45 8.50
CA PHE A 120 -10.86 -6.76 9.26
C PHE A 120 -12.26 -7.13 8.77
N LEU A 121 -12.42 -7.39 7.47
CA LEU A 121 -13.68 -7.92 6.92
C LEU A 121 -13.93 -9.34 7.39
N TYR A 122 -13.11 -10.32 6.96
CA TYR A 122 -13.41 -11.73 7.20
C TYR A 122 -13.29 -12.15 8.66
N GLY A 123 -12.34 -11.56 9.39
CA GLY A 123 -12.09 -11.85 10.81
C GLY A 123 -13.21 -11.35 11.72
N SER A 124 -14.05 -10.42 11.24
CA SER A 124 -15.23 -9.95 12.00
C SER A 124 -16.31 -11.01 12.18
N GLN A 125 -16.32 -12.06 11.34
CA GLN A 125 -17.34 -13.13 11.32
C GLN A 125 -18.80 -12.61 11.19
N ILE A 126 -18.99 -11.39 10.68
CA ILE A 126 -20.31 -10.85 10.37
C ILE A 126 -20.89 -11.59 9.16
N SER A 127 -22.20 -11.86 9.16
CA SER A 127 -22.87 -12.68 8.13
C SER A 127 -22.61 -12.22 6.69
N MET A 128 -22.51 -10.91 6.45
CA MET A 128 -22.24 -10.32 5.13
C MET A 128 -20.74 -10.19 4.80
N ALA A 129 -19.83 -10.55 5.72
CA ALA A 129 -18.40 -10.31 5.57
C ALA A 129 -17.79 -11.03 4.36
N LEU A 130 -18.17 -12.29 4.11
CA LEU A 130 -17.63 -13.07 2.99
C LEU A 130 -18.08 -12.52 1.63
N PHE A 131 -19.34 -12.10 1.53
CA PHE A 131 -19.87 -11.47 0.32
C PHE A 131 -19.10 -10.16 0.04
N LEU A 132 -19.01 -9.28 1.03
CA LEU A 132 -18.35 -7.99 0.90
C LEU A 132 -16.84 -8.13 0.67
N LEU A 133 -16.19 -9.12 1.29
CA LEU A 133 -14.80 -9.47 1.00
C LEU A 133 -14.63 -9.84 -0.48
N SER A 134 -15.46 -10.76 -0.98
CA SER A 134 -15.38 -11.23 -2.37
C SER A 134 -15.60 -10.07 -3.35
N THR A 135 -16.59 -9.22 -3.10
CA THR A 135 -16.83 -8.00 -3.87
C THR A 135 -15.62 -7.06 -3.81
N SER A 136 -15.02 -6.86 -2.65
CA SER A 136 -13.86 -5.97 -2.49
C SER A 136 -12.63 -6.48 -3.24
N ILE A 137 -12.35 -7.79 -3.20
CA ILE A 137 -11.26 -8.42 -3.94
C ILE A 137 -11.48 -8.22 -5.45
N PHE A 138 -12.71 -8.42 -5.93
CA PHE A 138 -13.04 -8.20 -7.34
C PHE A 138 -12.83 -6.74 -7.76
N VAL A 139 -13.29 -5.77 -6.96
CA VAL A 139 -13.10 -4.34 -7.24
C VAL A 139 -11.62 -3.97 -7.27
N ILE A 140 -10.84 -4.40 -6.27
CA ILE A 140 -9.41 -4.13 -6.21
C ILE A 140 -8.67 -4.78 -7.38
N ALA A 141 -9.01 -6.02 -7.74
CA ALA A 141 -8.45 -6.69 -8.91
C ALA A 141 -8.77 -5.96 -10.21
N ALA A 142 -10.02 -5.49 -10.40
CA ALA A 142 -10.41 -4.72 -11.58
C ALA A 142 -9.64 -3.40 -11.70
N ILE A 143 -9.49 -2.67 -10.58
CA ILE A 143 -8.69 -1.44 -10.52
C ILE A 143 -7.22 -1.73 -10.83
N HIS A 144 -6.64 -2.76 -10.21
CA HIS A 144 -5.26 -3.16 -10.43
C HIS A 144 -4.97 -3.51 -11.90
N LEU A 145 -5.83 -4.34 -12.51
CA LEU A 145 -5.72 -4.71 -13.92
C LEU A 145 -5.83 -3.50 -14.85
N ARG A 146 -6.72 -2.55 -14.53
CA ARG A 146 -6.82 -1.28 -15.26
C ARG A 146 -5.49 -0.52 -15.22
N PHE A 147 -4.87 -0.36 -14.05
CA PHE A 147 -3.61 0.38 -13.93
C PHE A 147 -2.41 -0.35 -14.55
N ILE A 148 -2.36 -1.68 -14.47
CA ILE A 148 -1.38 -2.48 -15.22
C ILE A 148 -1.51 -2.23 -16.71
N TRP A 149 -2.74 -2.28 -17.25
CA TRP A 149 -2.99 -2.07 -18.67
C TRP A 149 -2.57 -0.67 -19.12
N ILE A 150 -2.92 0.36 -18.34
CA ILE A 150 -2.53 1.74 -18.64
C ILE A 150 -1.01 1.89 -18.61
N SER A 151 -0.34 1.38 -17.58
CA SER A 151 1.12 1.45 -17.43
C SER A 151 1.85 0.70 -18.55
N TRP A 152 1.33 -0.44 -18.98
CA TRP A 152 1.87 -1.19 -20.11
C TRP A 152 1.80 -0.40 -21.42
N LYS A 153 0.71 0.34 -21.64
CA LYS A 153 0.57 1.23 -22.81
C LYS A 153 1.61 2.37 -22.78
N PHE A 154 1.92 2.92 -21.62
CA PHE A 154 2.99 3.93 -21.47
C PHE A 154 4.36 3.32 -21.74
N MET A 155 4.69 2.20 -21.10
CA MET A 155 5.97 1.51 -21.30
C MET A 155 6.23 1.16 -22.77
N LYS A 156 5.20 0.73 -23.52
CA LYS A 156 5.32 0.43 -24.94
C LYS A 156 5.63 1.64 -25.84
N LYS A 157 5.35 2.86 -25.39
CA LYS A 157 5.67 4.08 -26.14
C LYS A 157 7.14 4.48 -25.96
N ASP A 158 7.76 4.09 -24.85
CA ASP A 158 9.16 4.42 -24.49
C ASP A 158 10.13 3.24 -24.71
N ILE A 159 9.89 2.41 -25.74
CA ILE A 159 10.76 1.27 -26.07
C ILE A 159 12.13 1.80 -26.51
N GLY A 160 13.13 1.70 -25.62
CA GLY A 160 14.51 2.08 -25.90
C GLY A 160 15.33 2.51 -24.67
N VAL A 161 14.69 2.92 -23.58
CA VAL A 161 15.36 3.34 -22.35
C VAL A 161 15.00 2.40 -21.20
N THR A 162 15.86 1.41 -20.95
CA THR A 162 15.70 0.38 -19.90
C THR A 162 15.70 0.92 -18.46
N LEU A 163 15.98 2.21 -18.27
CA LEU A 163 15.98 2.92 -16.98
C LEU A 163 14.84 3.95 -16.84
N SER A 164 13.81 3.92 -17.67
CA SER A 164 12.72 4.91 -17.57
C SER A 164 11.84 4.69 -16.32
N PRO A 165 11.38 5.77 -15.65
CA PRO A 165 10.43 5.67 -14.53
C PRO A 165 9.15 4.88 -14.87
N HIS A 166 8.75 4.89 -16.15
CA HIS A 166 7.60 4.13 -16.65
C HIS A 166 7.78 2.61 -16.54
N TYR A 167 9.00 2.12 -16.76
CA TYR A 167 9.32 0.70 -16.56
C TYR A 167 9.24 0.32 -15.07
N GLN A 168 9.76 1.16 -14.18
CA GLN A 168 9.75 0.92 -12.73
C GLN A 168 8.32 0.85 -12.17
N TYR A 169 7.45 1.78 -12.58
CA TYR A 169 6.04 1.78 -12.17
C TYR A 169 5.32 0.49 -12.59
N PHE A 170 5.50 0.09 -13.85
CA PHE A 170 4.91 -1.15 -14.37
C PHE A 170 5.42 -2.39 -13.63
N MET A 171 6.73 -2.47 -13.34
CA MET A 171 7.31 -3.58 -12.58
C MET A 171 6.78 -3.63 -11.14
N THR A 172 6.60 -2.48 -10.49
CA THR A 172 6.02 -2.39 -9.15
C THR A 172 4.60 -2.95 -9.10
N LEU A 173 3.76 -2.61 -10.09
CA LEU A 173 2.42 -3.18 -10.20
C LEU A 173 2.44 -4.70 -10.45
N LYS A 174 3.41 -5.21 -11.23
CA LYS A 174 3.57 -6.66 -11.41
C LYS A 174 3.95 -7.38 -10.13
N TYR A 175 4.88 -6.82 -9.34
CA TYR A 175 5.23 -7.37 -8.04
C TYR A 175 4.03 -7.36 -7.10
N LEU A 176 3.26 -6.28 -7.09
CA LEU A 176 2.02 -6.18 -6.32
C LEU A 176 1.02 -7.29 -6.68
N THR A 177 0.91 -7.69 -7.96
CA THR A 177 0.12 -8.85 -8.38
C THR A 177 0.58 -10.14 -7.69
N VAL A 178 1.89 -10.41 -7.69
CA VAL A 178 2.46 -11.61 -7.06
C VAL A 178 2.17 -11.62 -5.56
N TYR A 179 2.35 -10.47 -4.91
CA TYR A 179 2.04 -10.32 -3.49
C TYR A 179 0.56 -10.53 -3.19
N TYR A 180 -0.36 -10.00 -3.99
CA TYR A 180 -1.79 -10.27 -3.82
C TYR A 180 -2.14 -11.74 -3.94
N MET A 181 -1.58 -12.45 -4.92
CA MET A 181 -1.83 -13.88 -5.09
C MET A 181 -1.30 -14.68 -3.91
N MET A 182 -0.05 -14.45 -3.52
CA MET A 182 0.58 -15.11 -2.39
C MET A 182 -0.21 -14.86 -1.10
N LEU A 183 -0.59 -13.62 -0.86
CA LEU A 183 -1.26 -13.21 0.36
C LEU A 183 -2.70 -13.72 0.42
N THR A 184 -3.42 -13.73 -0.69
CA THR A 184 -4.75 -14.37 -0.77
C THR A 184 -4.65 -15.87 -0.50
N ALA A 185 -3.63 -16.55 -1.05
CA ALA A 185 -3.39 -17.96 -0.77
C ALA A 185 -3.08 -18.21 0.71
N VAL A 186 -2.22 -17.40 1.32
CA VAL A 186 -1.90 -17.48 2.77
C VAL A 186 -3.15 -17.26 3.62
N LEU A 187 -3.99 -16.28 3.26
CA LEU A 187 -5.24 -16.01 3.96
C LEU A 187 -6.20 -17.20 3.90
N ILE A 188 -6.38 -17.80 2.73
CA ILE A 188 -7.27 -18.96 2.52
C ILE A 188 -6.73 -20.21 3.23
N LEU A 189 -5.44 -20.50 3.11
CA LEU A 189 -4.86 -21.76 3.59
C LEU A 189 -4.56 -21.76 5.09
N MET A 190 -4.09 -20.63 5.63
CA MET A 190 -3.50 -20.61 6.98
C MET A 190 -4.27 -19.76 7.97
N ASN A 191 -4.97 -18.71 7.51
CA ASN A 191 -5.63 -17.71 8.35
C ASN A 191 -4.74 -17.28 9.55
N PRO A 192 -3.54 -16.71 9.26
CA PRO A 192 -2.48 -16.56 10.25
C PRO A 192 -2.86 -15.60 11.37
N LEU A 193 -3.57 -14.51 11.06
CA LEU A 193 -3.93 -13.50 12.05
C LEU A 193 -4.92 -14.04 13.08
N GLN A 194 -5.92 -14.83 12.68
CA GLN A 194 -6.82 -15.46 13.64
C GLN A 194 -6.06 -16.41 14.58
N ARG A 195 -5.09 -17.18 14.07
CA ARG A 195 -4.24 -18.05 14.90
C ARG A 195 -3.41 -17.24 15.90
N VAL A 196 -2.83 -16.12 15.48
CA VAL A 196 -2.06 -15.24 16.36
C VAL A 196 -2.94 -14.67 17.48
N PHE A 197 -4.14 -14.17 17.19
CA PHE A 197 -5.02 -13.63 18.23
C PHE A 197 -5.57 -14.69 19.18
N ILE A 198 -5.83 -15.91 18.69
CA ILE A 198 -6.15 -17.04 19.57
C ILE A 198 -4.97 -17.36 20.49
N TRP A 199 -3.74 -17.40 19.95
CA TRP A 199 -2.55 -17.66 20.75
C TRP A 199 -2.33 -16.59 21.83
N ILE A 200 -2.47 -15.29 21.48
CA ILE A 200 -2.38 -14.17 22.44
C ILE A 200 -3.37 -14.37 23.59
N ARG A 201 -4.61 -14.79 23.30
CA ARG A 201 -5.62 -15.02 24.33
C ARG A 201 -5.31 -16.18 25.25
N VAL A 202 -4.76 -17.26 24.71
CA VAL A 202 -4.51 -18.49 25.50
C VAL A 202 -3.30 -18.33 26.42
N ASN A 203 -2.38 -17.41 26.12
CA ASN A 203 -1.10 -17.26 26.82
C ASN A 203 -0.98 -15.95 27.64
N ILE A 204 -2.07 -15.19 27.79
CA ILE A 204 -2.18 -14.00 28.65
C ILE A 204 -3.36 -14.21 29.59
#